data_AF-A0A7J6HUB6-F1
#
_entry.id   AF-A0A7J6HUB6-F1
#
_cell.length_a   1.000
_cell.length_b   1.000
_cell.length_c   1.000
_cell.angle_alpha   90.00
_cell.angle_beta   90.00
_cell.angle_gamma   90.00
#
_symmetry.space_group_name_H-M   'P 1'
#
loop_
_entity.id
_entity.type
_entity.pdbx_description
1 polymer ?
#
loop_
_entity_poly.entity_id
_entity_poly.type
_entity_poly.pdbx_seq_one_letter_code
_entity_poly.pdbx_strand_id
1 'polypeptide(L)'
;MALARMSRSSLRRSEGAIQNMFNEEQHKQKYSSPFIPNATAQGKFSYFSSIKRENHMSLWSRGIRVTPHYQNPTAERIVEESDSEYEATTTTTTKYPGLEATRPSEKPRVVVLGTGWAACRFLKGLDTNIYDVVCISPRNHMVFTPLLASTCVGTLEFRSVAEPVSRIQSALASNPNSYFYLASCSGVDTEKHEVYCETVSNGGLSNEPYRFKVAYDKLVIASGAAPLTFGINGVEEHAFFLREVNHAQEIRKKLLLNLMLSENPGISEEEKKRLLHCVVIGGGPTGVEFSGELSDFIMRDVRERYSHVKDDVKVTLIEANEILSSFDVGLRQYATNHLTKSGVRLMRGVVKEVHQKKIVLNDGTDVPYGLLVWSTGVGPSNFVKSLHLPNSPGGRIGVDQWLRVPSAEDVFAMGDCAGFLEQTGRPVLPALAQVAERQGKFLVELFNKIGKQNGGKAFSANDIPFGDPFVYRHLGSMATVGRYKALVDLRQSKDAKGISLAGFLSWFIWRSAYLTRVISWRNRFYVAVNWATTLVFGRDNSRIG
;
A
#
# COMPACT_ATOMS: atom_id res chain seq x y z
N MET A 1 -29.15 -23.14 58.78
CA MET A 1 -29.28 -24.46 58.12
C MET A 1 -27.94 -24.74 57.45
N ALA A 2 -26.93 -25.28 58.16
CA ALA A 2 -26.63 -26.72 58.28
C ALA A 2 -26.49 -27.37 56.88
N LEU A 3 -25.28 -27.56 56.33
CA LEU A 3 -24.21 -28.54 56.65
C LEU A 3 -22.86 -27.99 56.07
N ALA A 4 -21.73 -27.81 56.77
CA ALA A 4 -20.79 -28.75 57.43
C ALA A 4 -20.30 -29.88 56.48
N ARG A 5 -19.02 -30.23 56.26
CA ARG A 5 -17.70 -30.00 56.90
C ARG A 5 -16.61 -30.50 55.90
N MET A 6 -15.47 -29.81 55.75
CA MET A 6 -14.08 -30.19 56.19
C MET A 6 -13.59 -31.60 55.78
N SER A 7 -12.42 -31.79 55.14
CA SER A 7 -11.02 -31.58 55.58
C SER A 7 -10.09 -31.74 54.34
N ARG A 8 -8.95 -31.07 54.10
CA ARG A 8 -7.65 -30.82 54.81
C ARG A 8 -6.84 -32.05 55.21
N SER A 9 -5.67 -32.19 54.55
CA SER A 9 -4.30 -32.46 55.06
C SER A 9 -3.59 -33.60 54.31
N SER A 10 -2.50 -33.28 53.61
CA SER A 10 -1.09 -33.46 54.01
C SER A 10 -0.51 -34.85 53.71
N LEU A 11 0.52 -34.91 52.87
CA LEU A 11 1.61 -35.87 53.06
C LEU A 11 2.91 -35.36 52.42
N ARG A 12 3.96 -35.49 53.22
CA ARG A 12 5.34 -35.04 53.11
C ARG A 12 6.19 -36.16 52.48
N ARG A 13 7.30 -35.76 51.84
CA ARG A 13 8.62 -36.41 51.68
C ARG A 13 8.77 -37.94 51.87
N SER A 14 9.48 -38.54 50.92
CA SER A 14 10.43 -39.63 51.18
C SER A 14 11.64 -39.48 50.23
N GLU A 15 12.83 -39.36 50.82
CA GLU A 15 14.14 -39.56 50.20
C GLU A 15 14.49 -41.06 50.25
N GLY A 16 15.27 -41.55 49.28
CA GLY A 16 15.83 -42.91 49.34
C GLY A 16 16.68 -43.24 48.11
N ALA A 17 17.99 -43.03 48.25
CA ALA A 17 19.04 -43.33 47.28
C ALA A 17 19.35 -44.83 47.20
N ILE A 18 19.72 -45.32 46.00
CA ILE A 18 20.78 -46.34 45.81
C ILE A 18 21.60 -45.98 44.57
N GLN A 19 22.90 -46.16 44.73
CA GLN A 19 24.04 -45.67 43.97
C GLN A 19 24.71 -46.81 43.16
N ASN A 20 25.50 -46.42 42.16
CA ASN A 20 26.72 -47.07 41.62
C ASN A 20 26.64 -48.20 40.57
N MET A 21 27.17 -47.93 39.38
CA MET A 21 28.49 -48.40 38.87
C MET A 21 28.81 -47.67 37.53
N PHE A 22 29.86 -46.84 37.44
CA PHE A 22 31.21 -47.12 36.88
C PHE A 22 31.21 -47.58 35.40
N ASN A 23 32.04 -47.13 34.45
CA ASN A 23 33.17 -46.20 34.42
C ASN A 23 33.48 -45.80 32.95
N GLU A 24 34.26 -44.73 32.80
CA GLU A 24 35.18 -44.29 31.72
C GLU A 24 35.30 -45.06 30.38
N GLU A 25 35.37 -44.30 29.28
CA GLU A 25 36.62 -44.22 28.49
C GLU A 25 36.72 -42.95 27.63
N GLN A 26 37.82 -42.22 27.81
CA GLN A 26 38.31 -41.14 26.94
C GLN A 26 39.25 -41.74 25.88
N HIS A 27 39.26 -41.16 24.67
CA HIS A 27 40.47 -41.21 23.84
C HIS A 27 40.77 -39.87 23.14
N LYS A 28 42.04 -39.46 23.29
CA LYS A 28 42.72 -38.25 22.82
C LYS A 28 43.12 -38.32 21.34
N GLN A 29 43.27 -37.16 20.68
CA GLN A 29 44.45 -36.73 19.88
C GLN A 29 44.18 -35.32 19.27
N LYS A 30 44.79 -34.23 19.74
CA LYS A 30 46.09 -33.59 19.39
C LYS A 30 46.30 -33.17 17.91
N TYR A 31 46.30 -31.84 17.72
CA TYR A 31 47.10 -30.94 16.86
C TYR A 31 47.42 -31.30 15.40
N SER A 32 47.10 -30.37 14.47
CA SER A 32 48.08 -29.45 13.83
C SER A 32 47.47 -28.69 12.63
N SER A 33 47.59 -27.36 12.61
CA SER A 33 47.53 -26.51 11.41
C SER A 33 48.83 -26.63 10.60
N PRO A 34 48.83 -26.39 9.27
CA PRO A 34 49.44 -25.14 8.80
C PRO A 34 48.90 -24.54 7.47
N PHE A 35 49.01 -23.21 7.41
CA PHE A 35 49.49 -22.33 6.33
C PHE A 35 49.02 -22.46 4.87
N ILE A 36 48.50 -21.32 4.40
CA ILE A 36 48.45 -20.84 3.01
C ILE A 36 49.82 -20.20 2.66
N PRO A 37 50.35 -20.38 1.44
CA PRO A 37 51.28 -19.44 0.86
C PRO A 37 50.66 -18.65 -0.30
N ASN A 38 50.87 -17.33 -0.27
CA ASN A 38 50.78 -16.44 -1.42
C ASN A 38 51.91 -16.74 -2.42
N ALA A 39 51.61 -16.71 -3.72
CA ALA A 39 52.59 -16.35 -4.75
C ALA A 39 51.90 -15.79 -6.00
N THR A 40 52.21 -14.53 -6.27
CA THR A 40 52.16 -13.81 -7.54
C THR A 40 52.97 -14.51 -8.64
N ALA A 41 52.48 -14.52 -9.89
CA ALA A 41 53.25 -14.10 -11.07
C ALA A 41 52.46 -14.22 -12.39
N GLN A 42 52.81 -13.27 -13.26
CA GLN A 42 52.46 -13.04 -14.66
C GLN A 42 52.54 -14.27 -15.59
N GLY A 43 51.76 -14.23 -16.68
CA GLY A 43 52.01 -15.06 -17.87
C GLY A 43 50.95 -14.91 -18.95
N LYS A 44 51.20 -14.05 -19.94
CA LYS A 44 50.51 -14.04 -21.24
C LYS A 44 50.73 -15.38 -21.96
N PHE A 45 49.72 -15.92 -22.64
CA PHE A 45 49.82 -16.29 -24.06
C PHE A 45 48.44 -16.62 -24.65
N SER A 46 48.32 -16.27 -25.92
CA SER A 46 47.18 -16.21 -26.82
C SER A 46 47.02 -17.47 -27.69
N TYR A 47 45.85 -17.58 -28.35
CA TYR A 47 45.47 -18.46 -29.47
C TYR A 47 45.13 -19.93 -29.08
N PHE A 48 44.12 -20.63 -29.62
CA PHE A 48 43.42 -20.55 -30.91
C PHE A 48 41.94 -21.04 -30.78
N SER A 49 41.16 -20.64 -31.78
CA SER A 49 39.75 -20.92 -32.07
C SER A 49 39.33 -22.40 -32.14
N SER A 50 38.04 -22.67 -31.92
CA SER A 50 37.27 -23.65 -32.70
C SER A 50 35.78 -23.30 -32.67
N ILE A 51 35.29 -22.84 -33.82
CA ILE A 51 33.89 -22.60 -34.15
C ILE A 51 33.18 -23.95 -34.34
N LYS A 52 32.04 -24.15 -33.68
CA LYS A 52 30.97 -25.02 -34.19
C LYS A 52 29.66 -24.24 -34.23
N ARG A 53 29.21 -24.00 -35.46
CA ARG A 53 27.88 -23.52 -35.85
C ARG A 53 26.90 -24.68 -35.66
N GLU A 54 25.84 -24.47 -34.89
CA GLU A 54 24.58 -25.16 -35.11
C GLU A 54 23.43 -24.14 -35.10
N ASN A 55 22.67 -24.15 -36.19
CA ASN A 55 21.49 -23.33 -36.41
C ASN A 55 20.32 -23.93 -35.65
N HIS A 56 19.65 -23.15 -34.79
CA HIS A 56 18.26 -23.41 -34.45
C HIS A 56 17.46 -22.11 -34.45
N MET A 57 16.30 -22.21 -35.10
CA MET A 57 15.38 -21.16 -35.51
C MET A 57 14.88 -20.30 -34.35
N SER A 58 14.93 -18.97 -34.50
CA SER A 58 14.32 -18.02 -33.56
C SER A 58 12.94 -17.57 -34.05
N LEU A 59 11.93 -17.82 -33.22
CA LEU A 59 10.61 -17.18 -33.29
C LEU A 59 10.78 -15.68 -32.96
N TRP A 60 10.34 -14.81 -33.88
CA TRP A 60 10.39 -13.36 -33.71
C TRP A 60 9.44 -12.87 -32.61
N SER A 61 10.00 -12.51 -31.45
CA SER A 61 9.42 -11.50 -30.56
C SER A 61 9.93 -10.12 -30.99
N ARG A 62 9.03 -9.22 -31.40
CA ARG A 62 9.42 -7.86 -31.83
C ARG A 62 9.53 -6.93 -30.63
N GLY A 63 10.76 -6.51 -30.35
CA GLY A 63 11.12 -5.53 -29.32
C GLY A 63 10.82 -4.08 -29.71
N ILE A 64 10.89 -3.23 -28.68
CA ILE A 64 10.88 -1.77 -28.68
C ILE A 64 11.68 -1.21 -29.87
N ARG A 65 11.11 -0.27 -30.63
CA ARG A 65 11.87 0.51 -31.62
C ARG A 65 12.78 1.51 -30.88
N VAL A 66 14.07 1.21 -30.82
CA VAL A 66 15.12 2.18 -30.48
C VAL A 66 15.79 2.60 -31.78
N THR A 67 15.71 3.89 -32.11
CA THR A 67 16.50 4.48 -33.21
C THR A 67 17.84 4.95 -32.63
N PRO A 68 19.01 4.47 -33.10
CA PRO A 68 20.28 5.05 -32.70
C PRO A 68 20.66 6.18 -33.66
N HIS A 69 20.85 7.39 -33.13
CA HIS A 69 21.69 8.39 -33.79
C HIS A 69 23.04 8.39 -33.09
N TYR A 70 24.09 8.13 -33.87
CA TYR A 70 25.48 8.32 -33.46
C TYR A 70 26.07 9.42 -34.32
N GLN A 71 26.66 10.45 -33.71
CA GLN A 71 27.82 11.18 -34.23
C GLN A 71 28.50 11.96 -33.09
N ASN A 72 29.83 11.97 -33.14
CA ASN A 72 30.81 12.33 -32.09
C ASN A 72 30.98 13.86 -31.90
N PRO A 73 31.72 14.31 -30.85
CA PRO A 73 31.59 15.64 -30.26
C PRO A 73 32.56 16.70 -30.83
N THR A 74 32.24 17.96 -30.47
CA THR A 74 33.06 19.20 -30.46
C THR A 74 33.19 19.97 -31.78
N ALA A 75 32.49 21.11 -31.87
CA ALA A 75 33.01 22.40 -32.39
C ALA A 75 31.98 23.52 -32.19
N GLU A 76 32.50 24.72 -31.91
CA GLU A 76 31.81 25.94 -31.51
C GLU A 76 31.07 26.67 -32.64
N ARG A 77 30.16 27.58 -32.22
CA ARG A 77 29.51 28.70 -32.93
C ARG A 77 29.90 28.96 -34.39
N ILE A 78 28.88 29.21 -35.23
CA ILE A 78 28.65 30.48 -35.96
C ILE A 78 27.23 30.46 -36.55
N VAL A 79 26.56 31.61 -36.47
CA VAL A 79 25.29 31.94 -37.12
C VAL A 79 25.58 32.21 -38.59
N GLU A 80 24.87 31.56 -39.50
CA GLU A 80 24.65 32.08 -40.85
C GLU A 80 23.29 31.59 -41.36
N GLU A 81 22.40 32.56 -41.57
CA GLU A 81 21.13 32.44 -42.28
C GLU A 81 21.40 32.02 -43.73
N SER A 82 20.67 31.03 -44.22
CA SER A 82 20.40 30.92 -45.65
C SER A 82 19.00 30.37 -45.86
N ASP A 83 18.17 31.24 -46.44
CA ASP A 83 16.81 30.97 -46.83
C ASP A 83 16.77 29.92 -47.95
N SER A 84 16.02 28.85 -47.71
CA SER A 84 15.39 28.10 -48.80
C SER A 84 13.98 27.74 -48.37
N GLU A 85 13.05 28.57 -48.81
CA GLU A 85 11.61 28.35 -48.73
C GLU A 85 11.25 27.03 -49.41
N TYR A 86 10.86 26.05 -48.60
CA TYR A 86 9.92 25.01 -49.00
C TYR A 86 8.82 24.99 -47.95
N GLU A 87 7.65 25.51 -48.33
CA GLU A 87 6.41 25.42 -47.55
C GLU A 87 6.09 23.94 -47.26
N ALA A 88 6.39 23.51 -46.04
CA ALA A 88 5.83 22.32 -45.44
C ALA A 88 5.23 22.74 -44.10
N THR A 89 3.91 22.88 -44.09
CA THR A 89 3.09 23.27 -42.95
C THR A 89 3.43 22.44 -41.72
N THR A 90 4.09 23.08 -40.76
CA THR A 90 4.58 22.55 -39.51
C THR A 90 3.43 22.16 -38.59
N THR A 91 3.16 20.87 -38.46
CA THR A 91 2.67 20.28 -37.20
C THR A 91 3.60 19.14 -36.83
N THR A 92 4.74 19.48 -36.23
CA THR A 92 5.61 18.53 -35.54
C THR A 92 4.82 17.91 -34.39
N THR A 93 4.08 16.84 -34.67
CA THR A 93 3.47 15.97 -33.66
C THR A 93 4.62 15.30 -32.93
N THR A 94 4.87 15.68 -31.69
CA THR A 94 5.86 15.01 -30.83
C THR A 94 5.49 13.52 -30.76
N LYS A 95 6.20 12.67 -31.52
CA LYS A 95 5.97 11.22 -31.54
C LYS A 95 6.47 10.62 -30.23
N TYR A 96 5.57 10.49 -29.25
CA TYR A 96 5.87 9.70 -28.06
C TYR A 96 6.08 8.23 -28.47
N PRO A 97 7.11 7.54 -27.96
CA PRO A 97 7.19 6.09 -28.06
C PRO A 97 5.98 5.49 -27.35
N GLY A 98 5.56 4.29 -27.74
CA GLY A 98 4.37 3.72 -27.14
C GLY A 98 3.85 2.45 -27.77
N LEU A 99 2.76 1.94 -27.19
CA LEU A 99 1.96 0.90 -27.81
C LEU A 99 0.85 1.55 -28.64
N GLU A 100 0.86 1.29 -29.94
CA GLU A 100 -0.18 1.76 -30.87
C GLU A 100 -1.49 0.95 -30.72
N ALA A 101 -2.54 1.40 -31.41
CA ALA A 101 -3.83 0.75 -31.46
C ALA A 101 -3.71 -0.73 -31.87
N THR A 102 -4.57 -1.58 -31.29
CA THR A 102 -4.52 -3.02 -31.55
C THR A 102 -5.05 -3.34 -32.96
N ARG A 103 -4.44 -4.34 -33.60
CA ARG A 103 -4.90 -4.81 -34.92
C ARG A 103 -6.15 -5.70 -34.79
N PRO A 104 -6.95 -5.89 -35.85
CA PRO A 104 -8.13 -6.76 -35.81
C PRO A 104 -7.84 -8.22 -35.40
N SER A 105 -6.65 -8.73 -35.74
CA SER A 105 -6.21 -10.09 -35.38
C SER A 105 -5.62 -10.21 -33.97
N GLU A 106 -5.37 -9.09 -33.30
CA GLU A 106 -4.82 -9.06 -31.94
C GLU A 106 -5.95 -9.07 -30.90
N LYS A 107 -5.67 -9.62 -29.72
CA LYS A 107 -6.61 -9.52 -28.60
C LYS A 107 -6.89 -8.05 -28.26
N PRO A 108 -8.10 -7.71 -27.81
CA PRO A 108 -8.36 -6.40 -27.24
C PRO A 108 -7.44 -6.11 -26.05
N ARG A 109 -6.93 -4.88 -25.97
CA ARG A 109 -6.06 -4.41 -24.89
C ARG A 109 -6.85 -3.69 -23.81
N VAL A 110 -6.74 -4.17 -22.59
CA VAL A 110 -7.24 -3.49 -21.39
C VAL A 110 -6.09 -2.76 -20.70
N VAL A 111 -6.18 -1.43 -20.60
CA VAL A 111 -5.24 -0.62 -19.81
C VAL A 111 -5.84 -0.39 -18.42
N VAL A 112 -5.08 -0.69 -17.38
CA VAL A 112 -5.45 -0.49 -15.97
C VAL A 112 -4.50 0.49 -15.31
N LEU A 113 -5.03 1.61 -14.83
CA LEU A 113 -4.27 2.62 -14.09
C LEU A 113 -4.34 2.35 -12.59
N GLY A 114 -3.20 2.03 -11.98
CA GLY A 114 -3.05 1.79 -10.54
C GLY A 114 -2.86 0.32 -10.15
N THR A 115 -2.36 0.11 -8.93
CA THR A 115 -2.11 -1.21 -8.32
C THR A 115 -2.75 -1.35 -6.94
N GLY A 116 -3.84 -0.61 -6.68
CA GLY A 116 -4.58 -0.65 -5.42
C GLY A 116 -5.57 -1.83 -5.30
N TRP A 117 -6.44 -1.77 -4.29
CA TRP A 117 -7.49 -2.76 -4.03
C TRP A 117 -8.39 -3.03 -5.25
N ALA A 118 -8.91 -1.98 -5.88
CA ALA A 118 -9.80 -2.07 -7.02
C ALA A 118 -9.05 -2.69 -8.22
N ALA A 119 -7.93 -2.09 -8.62
CA ALA A 119 -7.10 -2.55 -9.73
C ALA A 119 -6.69 -4.01 -9.58
N CYS A 120 -6.12 -4.40 -8.44
CA CYS A 120 -5.64 -5.76 -8.24
C CYS A 120 -6.78 -6.78 -8.14
N ARG A 121 -7.95 -6.40 -7.60
CA ARG A 121 -9.09 -7.31 -7.64
C ARG A 121 -9.62 -7.51 -9.06
N PHE A 122 -9.61 -6.47 -9.88
CA PHE A 122 -9.97 -6.57 -11.29
C PHE A 122 -8.95 -7.41 -12.07
N LEU A 123 -7.66 -7.05 -11.99
CA LEU A 123 -6.56 -7.76 -12.65
C LEU A 123 -6.54 -9.25 -12.31
N LYS A 124 -6.80 -9.63 -11.05
CA LYS A 124 -6.85 -11.04 -10.62
C LYS A 124 -7.90 -11.88 -11.34
N GLY A 125 -9.01 -11.27 -11.78
CA GLY A 125 -10.14 -11.98 -12.38
C GLY A 125 -10.32 -11.77 -13.89
N LEU A 126 -9.59 -10.83 -14.49
CA LEU A 126 -9.64 -10.55 -15.92
C LEU A 126 -9.17 -11.79 -16.71
N ASP A 127 -9.95 -12.21 -17.70
CA ASP A 127 -9.61 -13.36 -18.55
C ASP A 127 -8.58 -12.96 -19.63
N THR A 128 -7.33 -13.36 -19.42
CA THR A 128 -6.21 -13.06 -20.32
C THR A 128 -6.15 -14.00 -21.54
N ASN A 129 -7.09 -14.94 -21.66
CA ASN A 129 -7.33 -15.61 -22.94
C ASN A 129 -8.07 -14.70 -23.92
N ILE A 130 -8.91 -13.80 -23.40
CA ILE A 130 -9.69 -12.85 -24.20
C ILE A 130 -8.93 -11.53 -24.39
N TYR A 131 -8.28 -11.04 -23.33
CA TYR A 131 -7.65 -9.72 -23.31
C TYR A 131 -6.13 -9.79 -23.17
N ASP A 132 -5.43 -8.86 -23.83
CA ASP A 132 -4.09 -8.46 -23.43
C ASP A 132 -4.18 -7.33 -22.40
N VAL A 133 -3.33 -7.34 -21.37
CA VAL A 133 -3.45 -6.41 -20.24
C VAL A 133 -2.20 -5.56 -20.04
N VAL A 134 -2.40 -4.25 -19.89
CA VAL A 134 -1.34 -3.30 -19.54
C VAL A 134 -1.68 -2.66 -18.21
N CYS A 135 -0.84 -2.85 -17.20
CA CYS A 135 -0.98 -2.20 -15.90
C CYS A 135 0.07 -1.08 -15.77
N ILE A 136 -0.39 0.13 -15.47
CA ILE A 136 0.47 1.31 -15.35
C ILE A 136 0.33 1.87 -13.94
N SER A 137 1.43 1.95 -13.20
CA SER A 137 1.45 2.50 -11.85
C SER A 137 2.86 2.90 -11.42
N PRO A 138 3.03 3.96 -10.61
CA PRO A 138 4.33 4.30 -10.03
C PRO A 138 4.81 3.29 -8.97
N ARG A 139 4.02 2.24 -8.69
CA ARG A 139 4.32 1.20 -7.70
C ARG A 139 3.94 -0.18 -8.25
N ASN A 140 4.84 -1.15 -8.12
CA ASN A 140 4.70 -2.49 -8.69
C ASN A 140 3.94 -3.52 -7.83
N HIS A 141 3.33 -3.11 -6.73
CA HIS A 141 2.69 -4.01 -5.78
C HIS A 141 1.39 -3.42 -5.25
N MET A 142 0.50 -4.30 -4.77
CA MET A 142 -0.63 -3.92 -3.95
C MET A 142 -0.21 -3.81 -2.49
N VAL A 143 -0.75 -2.82 -1.79
CA VAL A 143 -0.65 -2.70 -0.34
C VAL A 143 -1.95 -3.18 0.29
N PHE A 144 -1.86 -4.16 1.18
CA PHE A 144 -2.94 -4.62 2.04
C PHE A 144 -3.12 -3.62 3.20
N THR A 145 -3.74 -2.49 2.88
CA THR A 145 -3.87 -1.32 3.76
C THR A 145 -4.41 -1.60 5.18
N PRO A 146 -5.32 -2.58 5.44
CA PRO A 146 -5.83 -2.83 6.79
C PRO A 146 -4.79 -3.33 7.81
N LEU A 147 -3.63 -3.82 7.35
CA LEU A 147 -2.55 -4.26 8.25
C LEU A 147 -1.35 -3.31 8.22
N LEU A 148 -1.46 -2.16 7.54
CA LEU A 148 -0.34 -1.25 7.36
C LEU A 148 0.09 -0.58 8.67
N ALA A 149 -0.86 -0.23 9.55
CA ALA A 149 -0.57 0.35 10.87
C ALA A 149 0.36 -0.56 11.70
N SER A 150 0.12 -1.88 11.69
CA SER A 150 0.95 -2.86 12.38
C SER A 150 2.40 -2.91 11.88
N THR A 151 2.67 -2.48 10.64
CA THR A 151 4.05 -2.43 10.11
C THR A 151 4.87 -1.24 10.61
N CYS A 152 4.19 -0.17 11.05
CA CYS A 152 4.86 1.05 11.53
C CYS A 152 5.64 0.84 12.83
N VAL A 153 5.28 -0.19 13.61
CA VAL A 153 5.92 -0.51 14.89
C VAL A 153 6.66 -1.86 14.87
N GLY A 154 6.65 -2.58 13.74
CA GLY A 154 7.31 -3.90 13.65
C GLY A 154 6.48 -5.09 14.14
N THR A 155 5.16 -4.93 14.37
CA THR A 155 4.24 -6.07 14.62
C THR A 155 4.14 -6.97 13.38
N LEU A 156 4.25 -6.38 12.20
CA LEU A 156 4.34 -7.07 10.93
C LEU A 156 5.48 -6.46 10.11
N GLU A 157 6.16 -7.29 9.32
CA GLU A 157 7.14 -6.77 8.37
C GLU A 157 6.47 -6.24 7.10
N PHE A 158 7.07 -5.21 6.49
CA PHE A 158 6.53 -4.49 5.33
C PHE A 158 6.14 -5.41 4.16
N ARG A 159 6.95 -6.45 3.92
CA ARG A 159 6.70 -7.45 2.86
C ARG A 159 5.47 -8.33 3.11
N SER A 160 4.97 -8.40 4.35
CA SER A 160 3.76 -9.17 4.69
C SER A 160 2.49 -8.51 4.17
N VAL A 161 2.51 -7.19 4.00
CA VAL A 161 1.36 -6.40 3.53
C VAL A 161 1.51 -5.94 2.08
N ALA A 162 2.58 -6.34 1.39
CA ALA A 162 2.83 -5.99 -0.01
C ALA A 162 2.77 -7.23 -0.90
N GLU A 163 2.02 -7.18 -2.00
CA GLU A 163 1.95 -8.27 -2.98
C GLU A 163 2.23 -7.73 -4.39
N PRO A 164 3.30 -8.17 -5.07
CA PRO A 164 3.62 -7.71 -6.43
C PRO A 164 2.47 -7.97 -7.41
N VAL A 165 2.16 -6.98 -8.25
CA VAL A 165 1.01 -7.06 -9.18
C VAL A 165 1.19 -8.19 -10.20
N SER A 166 2.42 -8.49 -10.61
CA SER A 166 2.76 -9.61 -11.49
C SER A 166 2.53 -10.99 -10.87
N ARG A 167 2.44 -11.11 -9.54
CA ARG A 167 1.99 -12.35 -8.90
C ARG A 167 0.48 -12.45 -8.82
N ILE A 168 -0.22 -11.31 -8.77
CA ILE A 168 -1.68 -11.24 -8.75
C ILE A 168 -2.25 -11.55 -10.14
N GLN A 169 -1.60 -11.05 -11.19
CA GLN A 169 -1.89 -11.36 -12.59
C GLN A 169 -0.59 -11.74 -13.30
N SER A 170 -0.35 -13.05 -13.43
CA SER A 170 0.89 -13.59 -14.01
C SER A 170 1.11 -13.21 -15.46
N ALA A 171 0.05 -12.93 -16.22
CA ALA A 171 0.14 -12.47 -17.60
C ALA A 171 1.02 -11.22 -17.75
N LEU A 172 1.04 -10.33 -16.75
CA LEU A 172 1.89 -9.14 -16.75
C LEU A 172 3.40 -9.44 -16.79
N ALA A 173 3.79 -10.68 -16.49
CA ALA A 173 5.17 -11.16 -16.55
C ALA A 173 5.38 -12.27 -17.59
N SER A 174 4.35 -13.05 -17.93
CA SER A 174 4.48 -14.24 -18.78
C SER A 174 3.96 -14.06 -20.21
N ASN A 175 3.01 -13.15 -20.46
CA ASN A 175 2.37 -13.05 -21.76
C ASN A 175 3.08 -11.97 -22.61
N PRO A 176 3.37 -12.24 -23.90
CA PRO A 176 4.21 -11.37 -24.73
C PRO A 176 3.61 -9.98 -25.00
N ASN A 177 2.28 -9.83 -24.92
CA ASN A 177 1.57 -8.58 -25.19
C ASN A 177 0.96 -7.95 -23.94
N SER A 178 1.29 -8.46 -22.76
CA SER A 178 0.83 -7.91 -21.48
C SER A 178 2.01 -7.33 -20.72
N TYR A 179 1.81 -6.15 -20.12
CA TYR A 179 2.91 -5.34 -19.61
C TYR A 179 2.58 -4.73 -18.26
N PHE A 180 3.58 -4.68 -17.37
CA PHE A 180 3.57 -3.75 -16.26
C PHE A 180 4.55 -2.60 -16.56
N TYR A 181 4.05 -1.36 -16.55
CA TYR A 181 4.88 -0.17 -16.69
C TYR A 181 4.96 0.58 -15.36
N LEU A 182 6.20 0.76 -14.88
CA LEU A 182 6.52 1.55 -13.69
C LEU A 182 6.52 3.04 -14.07
N ALA A 183 5.33 3.64 -14.11
CA ALA A 183 5.11 4.98 -14.60
C ALA A 183 3.86 5.61 -13.98
N SER A 184 3.79 6.94 -13.97
CA SER A 184 2.60 7.70 -13.63
C SER A 184 1.85 8.07 -14.91
N CYS A 185 0.53 7.93 -14.90
CA CYS A 185 -0.31 8.49 -15.97
C CYS A 185 -0.48 9.99 -15.73
N SER A 186 -0.20 10.80 -16.75
CA SER A 186 -0.33 12.26 -16.71
C SER A 186 -1.57 12.76 -17.46
N GLY A 187 -2.18 11.94 -18.32
CA GLY A 187 -3.35 12.34 -19.10
C GLY A 187 -4.03 11.17 -19.82
N VAL A 188 -5.30 11.37 -20.13
CA VAL A 188 -6.14 10.43 -20.88
C VAL A 188 -6.77 11.20 -22.04
N ASP A 189 -6.61 10.70 -23.26
CA ASP A 189 -7.28 11.18 -24.46
C ASP A 189 -8.32 10.14 -24.87
N THR A 190 -9.58 10.47 -24.58
CA THR A 190 -10.71 9.58 -24.81
C THR A 190 -11.15 9.51 -26.26
N GLU A 191 -10.75 10.47 -27.09
CA GLU A 191 -11.06 10.45 -28.52
C GLU A 191 -10.08 9.56 -29.28
N LYS A 192 -8.78 9.65 -28.94
CA LYS A 192 -7.74 8.81 -29.54
C LYS A 192 -7.59 7.44 -28.89
N HIS A 193 -8.23 7.22 -27.75
CA HIS A 193 -8.09 6.01 -26.93
C HIS A 193 -6.65 5.79 -26.47
N GLU A 194 -6.02 6.85 -25.96
CA GLU A 194 -4.62 6.82 -25.53
C GLU A 194 -4.47 7.34 -24.10
N VAL A 195 -3.55 6.74 -23.34
CA VAL A 195 -3.05 7.31 -22.09
C VAL A 195 -1.61 7.79 -22.26
N TYR A 196 -1.30 8.93 -21.64
CA TYR A 196 0.03 9.53 -21.64
C TYR A 196 0.68 9.30 -20.29
N CYS A 197 1.89 8.78 -20.32
CA CYS A 197 2.59 8.30 -19.15
C CYS A 197 3.99 8.89 -19.07
N GLU A 198 4.48 9.05 -17.84
CA GLU A 198 5.81 9.52 -17.52
C GLU A 198 6.48 8.50 -16.60
N THR A 199 7.70 8.06 -16.95
CA THR A 199 8.45 7.08 -16.16
C THR A 199 8.82 7.64 -14.80
N VAL A 200 8.96 6.78 -13.79
CA VAL A 200 9.45 7.23 -12.47
C VAL A 200 10.92 7.65 -12.54
N SER A 201 11.24 8.85 -12.07
CA SER A 201 12.60 9.41 -12.07
C SER A 201 13.42 8.90 -10.89
N ASN A 202 13.94 7.67 -10.94
CA ASN A 202 14.80 7.14 -9.87
C ASN A 202 15.82 6.09 -10.38
N GLY A 203 15.89 5.81 -11.68
CA GLY A 203 16.70 4.73 -12.24
C GLY A 203 18.12 5.14 -12.65
N GLY A 204 18.41 6.44 -12.74
CA GLY A 204 19.71 6.94 -13.20
C GLY A 204 19.97 6.63 -14.69
N LEU A 205 18.93 6.31 -15.46
CA LEU A 205 19.05 6.08 -16.89
C LEU A 205 19.13 7.41 -17.65
N SER A 206 19.91 7.43 -18.74
CA SER A 206 19.96 8.58 -19.65
C SER A 206 18.56 8.85 -20.22
N ASN A 207 18.08 10.09 -20.12
CA ASN A 207 16.75 10.57 -20.54
C ASN A 207 15.56 10.20 -19.63
N GLU A 208 15.78 9.92 -18.34
CA GLU A 208 14.67 9.89 -17.35
C GLU A 208 14.38 11.26 -16.73
N PRO A 209 13.11 11.60 -16.46
CA PRO A 209 11.90 10.89 -16.90
C PRO A 209 11.65 11.12 -18.39
N TYR A 210 11.19 10.09 -19.10
CA TYR A 210 10.66 10.26 -20.46
C TYR A 210 9.17 9.92 -20.50
N ARG A 211 8.53 10.44 -21.54
CA ARG A 211 7.10 10.26 -21.78
C ARG A 211 6.85 9.24 -22.87
N PHE A 212 5.80 8.46 -22.68
CA PHE A 212 5.34 7.47 -23.65
C PHE A 212 3.81 7.42 -23.66
N LYS A 213 3.23 6.84 -24.70
CA LYS A 213 1.79 6.65 -24.83
C LYS A 213 1.40 5.17 -24.89
N VAL A 214 0.18 4.86 -24.48
CA VAL A 214 -0.39 3.51 -24.61
C VAL A 214 -1.82 3.64 -25.13
N ALA A 215 -2.06 3.14 -26.34
CA ALA A 215 -3.41 3.00 -26.87
C ALA A 215 -4.15 1.85 -26.19
N TYR A 216 -5.46 1.98 -25.99
CA TYR A 216 -6.31 1.00 -25.32
C TYR A 216 -7.57 0.67 -26.12
N ASP A 217 -8.08 -0.55 -25.95
CA ASP A 217 -9.45 -0.89 -26.36
C ASP A 217 -10.45 -0.61 -25.24
N LYS A 218 -10.04 -0.86 -23.99
CA LYS A 218 -10.79 -0.50 -22.78
C LYS A 218 -9.84 0.10 -21.74
N LEU A 219 -10.26 1.14 -21.06
CA LEU A 219 -9.51 1.81 -19.99
C LEU A 219 -10.21 1.62 -18.64
N VAL A 220 -9.45 1.24 -17.62
CA VAL A 220 -9.91 1.13 -16.24
C VAL A 220 -9.06 2.03 -15.35
N ILE A 221 -9.67 3.10 -14.84
CA ILE A 221 -9.03 4.06 -13.93
C ILE A 221 -9.29 3.62 -12.49
N ALA A 222 -8.22 3.20 -11.80
CA ALA A 222 -8.26 2.71 -10.42
C ALA A 222 -7.11 3.31 -9.59
N SER A 223 -6.84 4.61 -9.80
CA SER A 223 -5.73 5.36 -9.20
C SER A 223 -5.88 5.61 -7.70
N GLY A 224 -7.06 5.34 -7.13
CA GLY A 224 -7.35 5.59 -5.71
C GLY A 224 -7.47 7.08 -5.37
N ALA A 225 -7.28 7.41 -4.09
CA ALA A 225 -7.43 8.75 -3.55
C ALA A 225 -6.16 9.23 -2.85
N ALA A 226 -5.96 10.55 -2.84
CA ALA A 226 -4.89 11.23 -2.14
C ALA A 226 -5.32 11.64 -0.72
N PRO A 227 -4.38 11.77 0.24
CA PRO A 227 -4.65 12.38 1.53
C PRO A 227 -5.18 13.81 1.37
N LEU A 228 -6.06 14.25 2.27
CA LEU A 228 -6.48 15.65 2.34
C LEU A 228 -5.75 16.36 3.47
N THR A 229 -5.09 17.46 3.12
CA THR A 229 -4.50 18.41 4.08
C THR A 229 -5.50 19.47 4.53
N PHE A 230 -6.66 19.56 3.84
CA PHE A 230 -7.67 20.61 4.02
C PHE A 230 -7.11 22.04 3.81
N GLY A 231 -5.98 22.17 3.09
CA GLY A 231 -5.30 23.45 2.92
C GLY A 231 -4.58 23.96 4.17
N ILE A 232 -4.36 23.09 5.16
CA ILE A 232 -3.64 23.43 6.39
C ILE A 232 -2.14 23.48 6.09
N ASN A 233 -1.53 24.64 6.32
CA ASN A 233 -0.12 24.88 6.10
C ASN A 233 0.75 23.96 6.99
N GLY A 234 1.81 23.41 6.42
CA GLY A 234 2.80 22.59 7.13
C GLY A 234 2.49 21.09 7.20
N VAL A 235 1.29 20.65 6.75
CA VAL A 235 0.92 19.23 6.81
C VAL A 235 1.80 18.39 5.89
N GLU A 236 1.98 18.80 4.63
CA GLU A 236 2.80 18.06 3.65
C GLU A 236 4.29 18.07 4.05
N GLU A 237 4.75 19.15 4.66
CA GLU A 237 6.16 19.37 5.01
C GLU A 237 6.60 18.65 6.29
N HIS A 238 5.67 18.39 7.21
CA HIS A 238 6.02 17.96 8.57
C HIS A 238 5.27 16.73 9.07
N ALA A 239 4.13 16.36 8.47
CA ALA A 239 3.37 15.18 8.86
C ALA A 239 3.69 13.97 7.98
N PHE A 240 3.64 12.78 8.57
CA PHE A 240 3.68 11.53 7.82
C PHE A 240 2.25 11.06 7.54
N PHE A 241 1.90 10.81 6.29
CA PHE A 241 0.67 10.10 5.95
C PHE A 241 0.79 8.61 6.28
N LEU A 242 -0.32 7.86 6.38
CA LEU A 242 -0.29 6.41 6.58
C LEU A 242 -1.16 5.69 5.54
N ARG A 243 -0.58 5.44 4.36
CA ARG A 243 -1.27 4.93 3.16
C ARG A 243 -0.42 3.94 2.35
N GLU A 244 0.88 4.18 2.34
CA GLU A 244 1.88 3.45 1.55
C GLU A 244 2.89 2.73 2.45
N VAL A 245 3.56 1.70 1.91
CA VAL A 245 4.63 1.00 2.63
C VAL A 245 5.78 1.94 2.96
N ASN A 246 6.17 2.80 2.02
CA ASN A 246 7.22 3.80 2.24
C ASN A 246 6.86 4.74 3.41
N HIS A 247 5.58 5.11 3.54
CA HIS A 247 5.15 5.91 4.68
C HIS A 247 5.34 5.17 6.01
N ALA A 248 4.97 3.88 6.07
CA ALA A 248 5.16 3.07 7.26
C ALA A 248 6.65 2.89 7.61
N GLN A 249 7.51 2.80 6.59
CA GLN A 249 8.98 2.77 6.78
C GLN A 249 9.48 4.08 7.40
N GLU A 250 9.08 5.23 6.85
CA GLU A 250 9.49 6.54 7.37
C GLU A 250 8.95 6.79 8.79
N ILE A 251 7.71 6.37 9.08
CA ILE A 251 7.15 6.42 10.43
C ILE A 251 7.97 5.56 11.40
N ARG A 252 8.28 4.30 11.05
CA ARG A 252 9.09 3.40 11.90
C ARG A 252 10.49 3.97 12.11
N LYS A 253 11.13 4.47 11.04
CA LYS A 253 12.45 5.10 11.08
C LYS A 253 12.46 6.33 11.99
N LYS A 254 11.46 7.21 11.89
CA LYS A 254 11.34 8.42 12.71
C LYS A 254 11.04 8.08 14.17
N LEU A 255 10.15 7.13 14.43
CA LEU A 255 9.83 6.64 15.77
C LEU A 255 11.09 6.14 16.49
N LEU A 256 11.84 5.24 15.84
CA LEU A 256 13.08 4.69 16.39
C LEU A 256 14.19 5.75 16.50
N LEU A 257 14.27 6.69 15.55
CA LEU A 257 15.20 7.83 15.62
C LEU A 257 14.99 8.63 16.90
N ASN A 258 13.75 9.00 17.17
CA ASN A 258 13.43 9.89 18.26
C ASN A 258 13.73 9.23 19.61
N LEU A 259 13.45 7.92 19.75
CA LEU A 259 13.85 7.14 20.93
C LEU A 259 15.37 7.20 21.16
N MET A 260 16.17 6.88 20.15
CA MET A 260 17.64 6.91 20.27
C MET A 260 18.17 8.32 20.58
N LEU A 261 17.68 9.34 19.88
CA LEU A 261 18.09 10.73 20.12
C LEU A 261 17.71 11.21 21.53
N SER A 262 16.60 10.74 22.08
CA SER A 262 16.14 11.11 23.42
C SER A 262 17.08 10.64 24.54
N GLU A 263 17.97 9.70 24.26
CA GLU A 263 18.93 9.15 25.23
C GLU A 263 20.32 9.76 25.09
N ASN A 264 20.55 10.61 24.08
CA ASN A 264 21.84 11.25 23.89
C ASN A 264 22.17 12.20 25.06
N PRO A 265 23.41 12.17 25.59
CA PRO A 265 23.86 13.13 26.58
C PRO A 265 23.72 14.58 26.08
N GLY A 266 23.26 15.48 26.96
CA GLY A 266 23.14 16.92 26.66
C GLY A 266 21.80 17.36 26.07
N ILE A 267 20.85 16.45 25.86
CA ILE A 267 19.48 16.84 25.47
C ILE A 267 18.72 17.42 26.68
N SER A 268 17.95 18.49 26.48
CA SER A 268 17.09 19.03 27.55
C SER A 268 15.86 18.14 27.78
N GLU A 269 15.31 18.20 29.00
CA GLU A 269 14.11 17.44 29.36
C GLU A 269 12.89 17.84 28.51
N GLU A 270 12.79 19.10 28.09
CA GLU A 270 11.74 19.60 27.21
C GLU A 270 11.85 18.98 25.81
N GLU A 271 13.07 18.95 25.24
CA GLU A 271 13.30 18.38 23.90
C GLU A 271 13.13 16.86 23.91
N LYS A 272 13.55 16.20 24.99
CA LYS A 272 13.31 14.78 25.24
C LYS A 272 11.81 14.46 25.22
N LYS A 273 11.01 15.17 26.02
CA LYS A 273 9.54 15.01 26.06
C LYS A 273 8.90 15.28 24.71
N ARG A 274 9.39 16.27 23.97
CA ARG A 274 8.92 16.57 22.61
C ARG A 274 9.22 15.41 21.66
N LEU A 275 10.46 14.95 21.58
CA LEU A 275 10.86 13.85 20.69
C LEU A 275 10.03 12.58 20.92
N LEU A 276 9.71 12.31 22.18
CA LEU A 276 8.96 11.13 22.62
C LEU A 276 7.43 11.31 22.58
N HIS A 277 6.93 12.44 22.07
CA HIS A 277 5.52 12.67 21.87
C HIS A 277 5.09 12.34 20.43
N CYS A 278 4.35 11.25 20.30
CA CYS A 278 3.69 10.84 19.06
C CYS A 278 2.27 11.42 19.00
N VAL A 279 1.98 12.19 17.94
CA VAL A 279 0.66 12.78 17.69
C VAL A 279 0.05 12.15 16.45
N VAL A 280 -1.18 11.65 16.57
CA VAL A 280 -1.95 11.06 15.48
C VAL A 280 -3.17 11.93 15.23
N ILE A 281 -3.35 12.42 14.00
CA ILE A 281 -4.51 13.20 13.59
C ILE A 281 -5.50 12.28 12.85
N GLY A 282 -6.75 12.28 13.31
CA GLY A 282 -7.86 11.52 12.72
C GLY A 282 -8.26 10.30 13.54
N GLY A 283 -9.46 10.33 14.11
CA GLY A 283 -10.07 9.26 14.89
C GLY A 283 -10.76 8.17 14.07
N GLY A 284 -10.47 8.08 12.77
CA GLY A 284 -10.92 6.97 11.92
C GLY A 284 -10.23 5.64 12.28
N PRO A 285 -10.62 4.52 11.63
CA PRO A 285 -10.02 3.21 11.89
C PRO A 285 -8.48 3.24 11.84
N THR A 286 -7.89 3.85 10.81
CA THR A 286 -6.43 3.94 10.66
C THR A 286 -5.74 4.60 11.86
N GLY A 287 -6.22 5.76 12.31
CA GLY A 287 -5.60 6.50 13.42
C GLY A 287 -5.81 5.81 14.76
N VAL A 288 -6.97 5.16 14.96
CA VAL A 288 -7.24 4.34 16.16
C VAL A 288 -6.37 3.10 16.20
N GLU A 289 -6.28 2.35 15.10
CA GLU A 289 -5.44 1.14 15.00
C GLU A 289 -3.97 1.48 15.22
N PHE A 290 -3.47 2.55 14.58
CA PHE A 290 -2.08 2.98 14.76
C PHE A 290 -1.80 3.48 16.20
N SER A 291 -2.73 4.20 16.82
CA SER A 291 -2.60 4.61 18.24
C SER A 291 -2.55 3.41 19.18
N GLY A 292 -3.34 2.36 18.90
CA GLY A 292 -3.30 1.09 19.63
C GLY A 292 -1.98 0.35 19.45
N GLU A 293 -1.45 0.27 18.22
CA GLU A 293 -0.16 -0.34 17.92
C GLU A 293 1.01 0.41 18.59
N LEU A 294 0.98 1.75 18.60
CA LEU A 294 1.96 2.57 19.35
C LEU A 294 1.89 2.29 20.84
N SER A 295 0.69 2.25 21.42
CA SER A 295 0.51 1.91 22.83
C SER A 295 1.06 0.53 23.17
N ASP A 296 0.80 -0.48 22.33
CA ASP A 296 1.32 -1.84 22.52
C ASP A 296 2.85 -1.91 22.39
N PHE A 297 3.43 -1.14 21.47
CA PHE A 297 4.88 -1.02 21.30
C PHE A 297 5.54 -0.36 22.52
N ILE A 298 4.96 0.74 23.02
CA ILE A 298 5.48 1.43 24.21
C ILE A 298 5.44 0.53 25.44
N MET A 299 4.29 -0.12 25.65
CA MET A 299 4.05 -0.89 26.87
C MET A 299 4.86 -2.19 26.93
N ARG A 300 5.12 -2.83 25.80
CA ARG A 300 5.89 -4.09 25.73
C ARG A 300 7.36 -3.84 25.44
N ASP A 301 7.66 -3.17 24.34
CA ASP A 301 9.02 -3.14 23.82
C ASP A 301 9.83 -1.96 24.40
N VAL A 302 9.24 -0.76 24.48
CA VAL A 302 9.95 0.43 25.00
C VAL A 302 10.22 0.28 26.50
N ARG A 303 9.25 -0.18 27.28
CA ARG A 303 9.42 -0.38 28.73
C ARG A 303 10.49 -1.42 29.08
N GLU A 304 10.69 -2.43 28.25
CA GLU A 304 11.70 -3.46 28.47
C GLU A 304 13.10 -3.02 28.05
N ARG A 305 13.23 -2.25 26.96
CA ARG A 305 14.53 -1.96 26.32
C ARG A 305 15.04 -0.51 26.49
N TYR A 306 14.16 0.43 26.81
CA TYR A 306 14.45 1.87 26.92
C TYR A 306 14.08 2.38 28.31
N SER A 307 14.71 1.80 29.34
CA SER A 307 14.36 1.98 30.74
C SER A 307 14.44 3.44 31.24
N HIS A 308 15.29 4.26 30.61
CA HIS A 308 15.54 5.67 30.96
C HIS A 308 14.50 6.66 30.43
N VAL A 309 13.73 6.26 29.41
CA VAL A 309 12.80 7.16 28.69
C VAL A 309 11.37 6.63 28.61
N LYS A 310 11.14 5.43 29.15
CA LYS A 310 9.84 4.72 29.10
C LYS A 310 8.65 5.52 29.65
N ASP A 311 8.89 6.42 30.61
CA ASP A 311 7.85 7.20 31.28
C ASP A 311 7.58 8.55 30.58
N ASP A 312 8.47 8.94 29.65
CA ASP A 312 8.34 10.17 28.87
C ASP A 312 7.58 9.98 27.55
N VAL A 313 7.43 8.73 27.08
CA VAL A 313 6.76 8.45 25.79
C VAL A 313 5.25 8.66 25.90
N LYS A 314 4.73 9.52 25.02
CA LYS A 314 3.31 9.92 25.00
C LYS A 314 2.71 9.70 23.63
N VAL A 315 1.47 9.23 23.60
CA VAL A 315 0.65 9.13 22.40
C VAL A 315 -0.59 10.01 22.57
N THR A 316 -0.80 10.96 21.66
CA THR A 316 -2.04 11.74 21.59
C THR A 316 -2.75 11.47 20.28
N LEU A 317 -4.01 11.04 20.36
CA LEU A 317 -4.92 10.95 19.21
C LEU A 317 -5.86 12.16 19.22
N ILE A 318 -5.79 12.97 18.16
CA ILE A 318 -6.59 14.17 17.99
C ILE A 318 -7.68 13.93 16.94
N GLU A 319 -8.93 14.18 17.31
CA GLU A 319 -10.09 14.05 16.44
C GLU A 319 -11.01 15.28 16.61
N ALA A 320 -11.61 15.77 15.52
CA ALA A 320 -12.49 16.93 15.58
C ALA A 320 -13.79 16.62 16.35
N ASN A 321 -14.30 15.40 16.20
CA ASN A 321 -15.54 14.94 16.82
C ASN A 321 -15.30 13.68 17.68
N GLU A 322 -15.92 12.57 17.31
CA GLU A 322 -15.82 11.28 18.01
C GLU A 322 -15.02 10.29 17.16
N ILE A 323 -14.17 9.50 17.81
CA ILE A 323 -13.46 8.41 17.15
C ILE A 323 -14.45 7.35 16.64
N LEU A 324 -14.08 6.70 15.53
CA LEU A 324 -14.84 5.62 14.92
C LEU A 324 -16.31 5.98 14.69
N SER A 325 -16.60 7.18 14.18
CA SER A 325 -17.96 7.71 13.99
C SER A 325 -18.87 6.87 13.07
N SER A 326 -18.31 5.90 12.36
CA SER A 326 -19.05 4.89 11.59
C SER A 326 -19.50 3.67 12.40
N PHE A 327 -18.93 3.46 13.60
CA PHE A 327 -19.22 2.32 14.48
C PHE A 327 -20.37 2.61 15.44
N ASP A 328 -20.90 1.55 16.05
CA ASP A 328 -21.94 1.63 17.07
C ASP A 328 -21.48 2.44 18.28
N VAL A 329 -22.41 3.18 18.91
CA VAL A 329 -22.11 4.06 20.04
C VAL A 329 -21.42 3.31 21.18
N GLY A 330 -21.86 2.09 21.48
CA GLY A 330 -21.24 1.24 22.50
C GLY A 330 -19.81 0.83 22.14
N LEU A 331 -19.54 0.52 20.87
CA LEU A 331 -18.20 0.19 20.39
C LEU A 331 -17.25 1.40 20.44
N ARG A 332 -17.74 2.59 20.11
CA ARG A 332 -16.97 3.84 20.24
C ARG A 332 -16.61 4.10 21.70
N GLN A 333 -17.56 3.98 22.62
CA GLN A 333 -17.29 4.16 24.05
C GLN A 333 -16.30 3.12 24.57
N TYR A 334 -16.40 1.87 24.12
CA TYR A 334 -15.42 0.83 24.43
C TYR A 334 -14.02 1.21 23.97
N ALA A 335 -13.85 1.64 22.71
CA ALA A 335 -12.57 2.08 22.18
C ALA A 335 -11.99 3.25 22.99
N THR A 336 -12.79 4.28 23.25
CA THR A 336 -12.40 5.45 24.06
C THR A 336 -11.86 5.02 25.43
N ASN A 337 -12.61 4.17 26.13
CA ASN A 337 -12.23 3.68 27.45
C ASN A 337 -10.97 2.82 27.41
N HIS A 338 -10.84 1.96 26.40
CA HIS A 338 -9.71 1.04 26.26
C HIS A 338 -8.41 1.74 25.88
N LEU A 339 -8.45 2.66 24.91
CA LEU A 339 -7.30 3.46 24.49
C LEU A 339 -6.79 4.35 25.65
N THR A 340 -7.71 5.02 26.35
CA THR A 340 -7.36 5.85 27.52
C THR A 340 -6.70 5.01 28.61
N LYS A 341 -7.26 3.83 28.93
CA LYS A 341 -6.66 2.87 29.88
C LYS A 341 -5.29 2.33 29.43
N SER A 342 -5.02 2.36 28.13
CA SER A 342 -3.75 1.92 27.53
C SER A 342 -2.74 3.07 27.40
N GLY A 343 -3.03 4.25 27.95
CA GLY A 343 -2.12 5.39 27.99
C GLY A 343 -2.18 6.31 26.76
N VAL A 344 -3.14 6.11 25.86
CA VAL A 344 -3.38 7.02 24.74
C VAL A 344 -4.22 8.20 25.21
N ARG A 345 -3.69 9.42 25.06
CA ARG A 345 -4.43 10.66 25.33
C ARG A 345 -5.36 10.96 24.17
N LEU A 346 -6.67 10.91 24.40
CA LEU A 346 -7.66 11.36 23.44
C LEU A 346 -7.86 12.87 23.61
N MET A 347 -7.78 13.61 22.51
CA MET A 347 -7.95 15.06 22.50
C MET A 347 -8.94 15.43 21.41
N ARG A 348 -9.91 16.27 21.75
CA ARG A 348 -10.79 16.87 20.75
C ARG A 348 -10.16 18.15 20.24
N GLY A 349 -10.06 18.30 18.92
CA GLY A 349 -9.46 19.51 18.34
C GLY A 349 -9.44 19.50 16.83
N VAL A 350 -9.38 20.70 16.24
CA VAL A 350 -9.19 20.91 14.81
C VAL A 350 -7.82 21.56 14.62
N VAL A 351 -6.97 20.94 13.79
CA VAL A 351 -5.65 21.50 13.48
C VAL A 351 -5.81 22.75 12.62
N LYS A 352 -5.14 23.83 13.01
CA LYS A 352 -5.12 25.11 12.29
C LYS A 352 -3.86 25.27 11.44
N GLU A 353 -2.71 24.89 11.99
CA GLU A 353 -1.41 24.97 11.32
C GLU A 353 -0.44 23.93 11.93
N VAL A 354 0.52 23.50 11.12
CA VAL A 354 1.57 22.56 11.53
C VAL A 354 2.92 23.25 11.36
N HIS A 355 3.71 23.27 12.43
CA HIS A 355 5.11 23.71 12.40
C HIS A 355 6.02 22.51 12.59
N GLN A 356 7.32 22.68 12.33
CA GLN A 356 8.31 21.60 12.41
C GLN A 356 8.36 20.84 13.75
N LYS A 357 8.04 21.52 14.87
CA LYS A 357 8.15 20.96 16.24
C LYS A 357 6.85 20.95 17.03
N LYS A 358 5.76 21.51 16.48
CA LYS A 358 4.46 21.61 17.16
C LYS A 358 3.31 21.75 16.15
N ILE A 359 2.11 21.37 16.56
CA ILE A 359 0.86 21.73 15.87
C ILE A 359 0.14 22.81 16.67
N VAL A 360 -0.63 23.66 16.00
CA VAL A 360 -1.50 24.64 16.63
C VAL A 360 -2.94 24.29 16.30
N LEU A 361 -3.77 24.17 17.33
CA LEU A 361 -5.19 23.91 17.20
C LEU A 361 -5.98 25.22 16.97
N ASN A 362 -7.22 25.10 16.52
CA ASN A 362 -8.10 26.22 16.26
C ASN A 362 -8.45 27.06 17.51
N ASP A 363 -8.36 26.46 18.71
CA ASP A 363 -8.52 27.14 20.00
C ASP A 363 -7.24 27.82 20.50
N GLY A 364 -6.14 27.77 19.73
CA GLY A 364 -4.84 28.33 20.09
C GLY A 364 -3.94 27.40 20.89
N THR A 365 -4.37 26.16 21.19
CA THR A 365 -3.54 25.18 21.91
C THR A 365 -2.35 24.74 21.06
N ASP A 366 -1.14 24.90 21.60
CA ASP A 366 0.08 24.32 21.06
C ASP A 366 0.25 22.87 21.54
N VAL A 367 0.49 21.93 20.61
CA VAL A 367 0.83 20.54 20.93
C VAL A 367 2.20 20.21 20.32
N PRO A 368 3.28 20.16 21.13
CA PRO A 368 4.60 19.73 20.67
C PRO A 368 4.55 18.28 20.17
N TYR A 369 5.41 17.91 19.22
CA TYR A 369 5.52 16.52 18.78
C TYR A 369 6.92 16.20 18.29
N GLY A 370 7.26 14.91 18.35
CA GLY A 370 8.44 14.33 17.72
C GLY A 370 8.08 13.52 16.47
N LEU A 371 6.89 12.92 16.47
CA LEU A 371 6.31 12.20 15.33
C LEU A 371 4.86 12.65 15.16
N LEU A 372 4.51 13.16 13.98
CA LEU A 372 3.16 13.55 13.61
C LEU A 372 2.67 12.65 12.47
N VAL A 373 1.57 11.92 12.70
CA VAL A 373 0.94 11.06 11.69
C VAL A 373 -0.43 11.62 11.30
N TRP A 374 -0.60 11.94 10.02
CA TRP A 374 -1.84 12.45 9.44
C TRP A 374 -2.64 11.32 8.80
N SER A 375 -3.74 10.93 9.45
CA SER A 375 -4.56 9.78 9.04
C SER A 375 -6.02 10.13 8.76
N THR A 376 -6.32 11.41 8.57
CA THR A 376 -7.66 11.93 8.28
C THR A 376 -7.79 12.42 6.85
N GLY A 377 -9.00 12.30 6.29
CA GLY A 377 -9.38 12.87 4.99
C GLY A 377 -8.76 12.17 3.79
N VAL A 378 -9.60 11.82 2.81
CA VAL A 378 -9.15 11.39 1.48
C VAL A 378 -10.01 12.07 0.42
N GLY A 379 -9.39 12.40 -0.71
CA GLY A 379 -10.05 13.11 -1.80
C GLY A 379 -9.43 12.80 -3.16
N PRO A 380 -9.98 13.39 -4.23
CA PRO A 380 -9.46 13.20 -5.57
C PRO A 380 -7.99 13.68 -5.65
N SER A 381 -7.15 12.88 -6.29
CA SER A 381 -5.76 13.23 -6.55
C SER A 381 -5.66 14.34 -7.61
N ASN A 382 -4.49 14.98 -7.71
CA ASN A 382 -4.24 15.98 -8.77
C ASN A 382 -4.43 15.38 -10.17
N PHE A 383 -4.05 14.10 -10.36
CA PHE A 383 -4.33 13.37 -11.59
C PHE A 383 -5.84 13.31 -11.90
N VAL A 384 -6.68 12.93 -10.93
CA VAL A 384 -8.14 12.89 -11.15
C VAL A 384 -8.69 14.28 -11.48
N LYS A 385 -8.24 15.32 -10.75
CA LYS A 385 -8.68 16.70 -10.96
C LYS A 385 -8.26 17.26 -12.33
N SER A 386 -7.16 16.77 -12.91
CA SER A 386 -6.66 17.23 -14.21
C SER A 386 -7.32 16.54 -15.41
N LEU A 387 -8.13 15.49 -15.19
CA LEU A 387 -8.84 14.81 -16.28
C LEU A 387 -10.07 15.61 -16.71
N HIS A 388 -10.27 15.74 -18.02
CA HIS A 388 -11.47 16.33 -18.62
C HIS A 388 -12.62 15.31 -18.66
N LEU A 389 -12.96 14.74 -17.49
CA LEU A 389 -14.03 13.78 -17.32
C LEU A 389 -15.11 14.36 -16.39
N PRO A 390 -16.37 13.89 -16.48
CA PRO A 390 -17.43 14.33 -15.58
C PRO A 390 -17.05 13.99 -14.13
N ASN A 391 -17.40 14.88 -13.20
CA ASN A 391 -17.10 14.70 -11.79
C ASN A 391 -18.36 14.31 -11.00
N SER A 392 -18.21 13.40 -10.05
CA SER A 392 -19.23 13.11 -9.04
C SER A 392 -19.25 14.21 -7.97
N PRO A 393 -20.28 14.25 -7.10
CA PRO A 393 -20.21 14.99 -5.84
C PRO A 393 -18.91 14.65 -5.09
N GLY A 394 -18.20 15.67 -4.59
CA GLY A 394 -16.89 15.51 -3.94
C GLY A 394 -15.68 15.41 -4.89
N GLY A 395 -15.87 15.55 -6.20
CA GLY A 395 -14.78 15.73 -7.18
C GLY A 395 -14.07 14.45 -7.64
N ARG A 396 -14.67 13.27 -7.43
CA ARG A 396 -14.17 12.00 -7.98
C ARG A 396 -14.63 11.85 -9.44
N ILE A 397 -14.04 10.92 -10.19
CA ILE A 397 -14.49 10.60 -11.55
C ILE A 397 -15.95 10.11 -11.49
N GLY A 398 -16.82 10.78 -12.23
CA GLY A 398 -18.24 10.51 -12.32
C GLY A 398 -18.53 9.27 -13.17
N VAL A 399 -19.20 8.29 -12.57
CA VAL A 399 -19.58 7.04 -13.23
C VAL A 399 -21.08 6.78 -13.20
N ASP A 400 -21.56 5.99 -14.16
CA ASP A 400 -22.91 5.43 -14.17
C ASP A 400 -23.04 4.19 -13.26
N GLN A 401 -24.20 3.52 -13.34
CA GLN A 401 -24.55 2.37 -12.50
C GLN A 401 -23.73 1.10 -12.80
N TRP A 402 -23.00 1.07 -13.93
CA TRP A 402 -22.09 -0.01 -14.32
C TRP A 402 -20.61 0.39 -14.18
N LEU A 403 -20.34 1.50 -13.50
CA LEU A 403 -18.99 2.03 -13.26
C LEU A 403 -18.29 2.54 -14.54
N ARG A 404 -19.06 2.78 -15.61
CA ARG A 404 -18.58 3.40 -16.84
C ARG A 404 -18.64 4.92 -16.73
N VAL A 405 -17.72 5.62 -17.38
CA VAL A 405 -17.73 7.09 -17.49
C VAL A 405 -18.66 7.48 -18.65
N PRO A 406 -19.82 8.11 -18.42
CA PRO A 406 -20.83 8.27 -19.47
C PRO A 406 -20.40 9.09 -20.69
N SER A 407 -19.42 9.98 -20.53
CA SER A 407 -18.85 10.77 -21.62
C SER A 407 -17.83 10.01 -22.48
N ALA A 408 -17.48 8.76 -22.13
CA ALA A 408 -16.48 7.97 -22.83
C ALA A 408 -16.79 6.46 -22.73
N GLU A 409 -17.30 5.88 -23.82
CA GLU A 409 -17.89 4.52 -23.87
C GLU A 409 -16.97 3.41 -23.30
N ASP A 410 -15.67 3.50 -23.59
CA ASP A 410 -14.67 2.49 -23.26
C ASP A 410 -13.87 2.78 -21.99
N VAL A 411 -14.29 3.79 -21.22
CA VAL A 411 -13.61 4.21 -20.00
C VAL A 411 -14.45 3.86 -18.77
N PHE A 412 -13.83 3.15 -17.84
CA PHE A 412 -14.41 2.74 -16.57
C PHE A 412 -13.58 3.31 -15.42
N ALA A 413 -14.21 3.60 -14.29
CA ALA A 413 -13.50 4.04 -13.09
C ALA A 413 -14.04 3.34 -11.84
N MET A 414 -13.14 2.96 -10.92
CA MET A 414 -13.52 2.23 -9.70
C MET A 414 -12.57 2.49 -8.53
N GLY A 415 -13.02 2.15 -7.32
CA GLY A 415 -12.32 2.43 -6.07
C GLY A 415 -12.45 3.90 -5.66
N ASP A 416 -11.51 4.38 -4.85
CA ASP A 416 -11.61 5.69 -4.21
C ASP A 416 -11.53 6.88 -5.21
N CYS A 417 -11.11 6.65 -6.47
CA CYS A 417 -11.11 7.68 -7.52
C CYS A 417 -12.45 7.87 -8.23
N ALA A 418 -13.46 7.02 -7.95
CA ALA A 418 -14.74 7.04 -8.62
C ALA A 418 -15.91 7.34 -7.68
N GLY A 419 -16.96 7.97 -8.22
CA GLY A 419 -18.21 8.23 -7.53
C GLY A 419 -19.37 8.26 -8.52
N PHE A 420 -20.55 7.84 -8.07
CA PHE A 420 -21.74 7.89 -8.92
C PHE A 420 -22.11 9.35 -9.23
N LEU A 421 -22.49 9.60 -10.48
CA LEU A 421 -23.02 10.90 -10.90
C LEU A 421 -24.36 11.18 -10.23
N GLU A 422 -24.64 12.44 -9.93
CA GLU A 422 -25.87 12.85 -9.24
C GLU A 422 -27.14 12.41 -9.98
N GLN A 423 -27.13 12.53 -11.31
CA GLN A 423 -28.19 12.03 -12.20
C GLN A 423 -28.49 10.52 -12.09
N THR A 424 -27.59 9.72 -11.51
CA THR A 424 -27.88 8.30 -11.24
C THR A 424 -28.82 8.08 -10.06
N GLY A 425 -29.05 9.11 -9.23
CA GLY A 425 -29.82 9.02 -7.98
C GLY A 425 -29.13 8.19 -6.89
N ARG A 426 -27.84 7.84 -7.05
CA ARG A 426 -27.09 6.98 -6.12
C ARG A 426 -26.06 7.79 -5.32
N PRO A 427 -25.89 7.51 -4.02
CA PRO A 427 -24.91 8.21 -3.20
C PRO A 427 -23.48 7.79 -3.58
N VAL A 428 -22.53 8.70 -3.44
CA VAL A 428 -21.10 8.38 -3.55
C VAL A 428 -20.71 7.41 -2.43
N LEU A 429 -20.10 6.30 -2.81
CA LEU A 429 -19.72 5.25 -1.86
C LEU A 429 -18.51 5.64 -1.01
N PRO A 430 -18.42 5.16 0.25
CA PRO A 430 -17.29 5.46 1.12
C PRO A 430 -15.98 4.86 0.57
N ALA A 431 -14.86 5.53 0.84
CA ALA A 431 -13.52 5.11 0.43
C ALA A 431 -13.03 3.91 1.26
N LEU A 432 -13.53 2.71 0.94
CA LEU A 432 -13.26 1.48 1.67
C LEU A 432 -12.72 0.38 0.76
N ALA A 433 -11.75 -0.39 1.25
CA ALA A 433 -11.23 -1.58 0.56
C ALA A 433 -12.33 -2.56 0.13
N GLN A 434 -13.40 -2.73 0.92
CA GLN A 434 -14.52 -3.61 0.57
C GLN A 434 -15.36 -3.09 -0.60
N VAL A 435 -15.47 -1.77 -0.77
CA VAL A 435 -16.13 -1.15 -1.93
C VAL A 435 -15.28 -1.39 -3.17
N ALA A 436 -13.99 -1.05 -3.09
CA ALA A 436 -13.02 -1.26 -4.15
C ALA A 436 -12.94 -2.73 -4.61
N GLU A 437 -12.88 -3.69 -3.67
CA GLU A 437 -12.87 -5.11 -3.99
C GLU A 437 -14.16 -5.51 -4.75
N ARG A 438 -15.33 -5.08 -4.27
CA ARG A 438 -16.61 -5.42 -4.90
C ARG A 438 -16.77 -4.83 -6.28
N GLN A 439 -16.40 -3.56 -6.47
CA GLN A 439 -16.39 -2.93 -7.79
C GLN A 439 -15.45 -3.68 -8.74
N GLY A 440 -14.27 -4.11 -8.27
CA GLY A 440 -13.37 -4.95 -9.04
C GLY A 440 -13.95 -6.32 -9.40
N LYS A 441 -14.75 -6.96 -8.52
CA LYS A 441 -15.45 -8.22 -8.86
C LYS A 441 -16.49 -7.99 -9.96
N PHE A 442 -17.28 -6.95 -9.80
CA PHE A 442 -18.33 -6.59 -10.74
C PHE A 442 -17.76 -6.29 -12.13
N LEU A 443 -16.70 -5.48 -12.23
CA LEU A 443 -16.08 -5.19 -13.54
C LEU A 443 -15.42 -6.43 -14.17
N VAL A 444 -14.93 -7.38 -13.39
CA VAL A 444 -14.44 -8.66 -13.95
C VAL A 444 -15.57 -9.41 -14.66
N GLU A 445 -16.72 -9.55 -14.00
CA GLU A 445 -17.88 -10.24 -14.58
C GLU A 445 -18.38 -9.51 -15.82
N LEU A 446 -18.44 -8.18 -15.78
CA LEU A 446 -18.82 -7.34 -16.91
C LEU A 446 -17.84 -7.47 -18.10
N PHE A 447 -16.54 -7.35 -17.87
CA PHE A 447 -15.52 -7.45 -18.93
C PHE A 447 -15.50 -8.85 -19.54
N ASN A 448 -15.56 -9.91 -18.72
CA ASN A 448 -15.60 -11.26 -19.25
C ASN A 448 -16.88 -11.52 -20.07
N LYS A 449 -18.01 -10.87 -19.73
CA LYS A 449 -19.24 -10.92 -20.54
C LYS A 449 -19.07 -10.18 -21.87
N ILE A 450 -18.60 -8.93 -21.82
CA ILE A 450 -18.34 -8.10 -23.01
C ILE A 450 -17.40 -8.83 -23.97
N GLY A 451 -16.31 -9.38 -23.44
CA GLY A 451 -15.30 -10.09 -24.22
C GLY A 451 -15.83 -11.36 -24.90
N LYS A 452 -16.64 -12.16 -24.20
CA LYS A 452 -17.28 -13.36 -24.77
C LYS A 452 -18.29 -13.05 -25.87
N GLN A 453 -18.81 -11.83 -25.91
CA GLN A 453 -19.72 -11.34 -26.94
C GLN A 453 -19.00 -10.49 -27.99
N ASN A 454 -17.67 -10.63 -28.10
CA ASN A 454 -16.82 -9.92 -29.07
C ASN A 454 -16.80 -8.39 -28.94
N GLY A 455 -17.32 -7.81 -27.85
CA GLY A 455 -17.30 -6.35 -27.62
C GLY A 455 -16.05 -5.83 -26.91
N GLY A 456 -15.00 -6.66 -26.83
CA GLY A 456 -13.77 -6.29 -26.13
C GLY A 456 -12.96 -5.19 -26.82
N LYS A 457 -13.12 -5.01 -28.14
CA LYS A 457 -12.49 -3.94 -28.92
C LYS A 457 -13.15 -2.59 -28.64
N ALA A 458 -12.43 -1.51 -28.95
CA ALA A 458 -12.96 -0.16 -28.85
C ALA A 458 -14.29 -0.03 -29.64
N PHE A 459 -15.24 0.73 -29.09
CA PHE A 459 -16.57 1.03 -29.67
C PHE A 459 -17.44 -0.17 -30.05
N SER A 460 -17.08 -1.37 -29.60
CA SER A 460 -17.74 -2.62 -29.99
C SER A 460 -18.72 -3.13 -28.92
N ALA A 461 -18.99 -2.35 -27.86
CA ALA A 461 -19.79 -2.79 -26.72
C ALA A 461 -21.21 -2.18 -26.67
N ASN A 462 -21.54 -1.27 -27.60
CA ASN A 462 -22.81 -0.52 -27.60
C ASN A 462 -24.07 -1.41 -27.56
N ASP A 463 -24.08 -2.52 -28.29
CA ASP A 463 -25.24 -3.41 -28.36
C ASP A 463 -25.22 -4.54 -27.31
N ILE A 464 -24.21 -4.56 -26.43
CA ILE A 464 -24.06 -5.61 -25.43
C ILE A 464 -24.82 -5.21 -24.17
N PRO A 465 -25.81 -6.01 -23.72
CA PRO A 465 -26.51 -5.72 -22.47
C PRO A 465 -25.57 -5.90 -21.29
N PHE A 466 -25.34 -4.85 -20.49
CA PHE A 466 -24.43 -4.92 -19.33
C PHE A 466 -25.01 -5.70 -18.14
N GLY A 467 -26.32 -6.04 -18.18
CA GLY A 467 -27.00 -6.76 -17.10
C GLY A 467 -27.30 -5.87 -15.91
N ASP A 468 -27.46 -6.47 -14.73
CA ASP A 468 -27.85 -5.75 -13.53
C ASP A 468 -26.79 -4.73 -13.08
N PRO A 469 -27.21 -3.55 -12.60
CA PRO A 469 -26.29 -2.51 -12.16
C PRO A 469 -25.54 -2.90 -10.87
N PHE A 470 -24.39 -2.28 -10.63
CA PHE A 470 -23.60 -2.54 -9.42
C PHE A 470 -24.37 -2.11 -8.16
N VAL A 471 -24.57 -3.02 -7.20
CA VAL A 471 -25.18 -2.71 -5.90
C VAL A 471 -24.18 -3.02 -4.78
N TYR A 472 -23.87 -2.00 -3.97
CA TYR A 472 -23.00 -2.17 -2.82
C TYR A 472 -23.80 -2.57 -1.57
N ARG A 473 -23.41 -3.69 -0.96
CA ARG A 473 -23.95 -4.14 0.34
C ARG A 473 -22.85 -4.14 1.38
N HIS A 474 -22.91 -3.26 2.38
CA HIS A 474 -21.91 -3.22 3.44
C HIS A 474 -21.87 -4.55 4.22
N LEU A 475 -20.66 -5.08 4.46
CA LEU A 475 -20.46 -6.33 5.22
C LEU A 475 -20.24 -6.10 6.72
N GLY A 476 -20.16 -4.85 7.14
CA GLY A 476 -19.69 -4.45 8.45
C GLY A 476 -18.28 -3.86 8.43
N SER A 477 -17.83 -3.47 9.61
CA SER A 477 -16.58 -2.78 9.88
C SER A 477 -15.87 -3.42 11.07
N MET A 478 -14.53 -3.41 11.04
CA MET A 478 -13.71 -3.89 12.14
C MET A 478 -12.55 -2.92 12.36
N ALA A 479 -12.09 -2.82 13.60
CA ALA A 479 -10.92 -2.04 13.96
C ALA A 479 -10.24 -2.66 15.19
N THR A 480 -8.91 -2.80 15.19
CA THR A 480 -8.16 -3.14 16.40
C THR A 480 -7.94 -1.89 17.27
N VAL A 481 -7.92 -2.06 18.59
CA VAL A 481 -7.66 -0.97 19.55
C VAL A 481 -6.43 -1.26 20.42
N GLY A 482 -5.58 -2.19 19.99
CA GLY A 482 -4.40 -2.66 20.73
C GLY A 482 -4.73 -3.65 21.85
N ARG A 483 -3.70 -4.17 22.52
CA ARG A 483 -3.75 -5.09 23.67
C ARG A 483 -4.68 -6.29 23.48
N TYR A 484 -4.63 -6.90 22.29
CA TYR A 484 -5.46 -8.06 21.93
C TYR A 484 -6.98 -7.78 22.02
N LYS A 485 -7.39 -6.53 21.78
CA LYS A 485 -8.81 -6.12 21.71
C LYS A 485 -9.12 -5.52 20.34
N ALA A 486 -10.29 -5.84 19.82
CA ALA A 486 -10.80 -5.23 18.59
C ALA A 486 -12.31 -5.00 18.70
N LEU A 487 -12.84 -4.35 17.67
CA LEU A 487 -14.25 -4.07 17.47
C LEU A 487 -14.71 -4.76 16.19
N VAL A 488 -15.91 -5.34 16.25
CA VAL A 488 -16.61 -5.91 15.10
C VAL A 488 -18.01 -5.34 15.10
N ASP A 489 -18.36 -4.63 14.02
CA ASP A 489 -19.67 -4.04 13.80
C ASP A 489 -20.24 -4.61 12.49
N LEU A 490 -21.23 -5.49 12.59
CA LEU A 490 -21.86 -6.15 11.44
C LEU A 490 -23.15 -5.46 10.98
N ARG A 491 -23.39 -4.21 11.39
CA ARG A 491 -24.52 -3.42 10.90
C ARG A 491 -24.31 -3.04 9.44
N GLN A 492 -25.39 -3.04 8.66
CA GLN A 492 -25.33 -2.70 7.22
C GLN A 492 -25.39 -1.18 6.97
N SER A 493 -25.94 -0.42 7.91
CA SER A 493 -25.98 1.05 7.93
C SER A 493 -25.94 1.53 9.38
N LYS A 494 -25.79 2.84 9.61
CA LYS A 494 -25.75 3.41 10.97
C LYS A 494 -26.98 3.09 11.80
N ASP A 495 -28.15 2.99 11.16
CA ASP A 495 -29.45 2.79 11.80
C ASP A 495 -29.94 1.34 11.72
N ALA A 496 -29.19 0.46 11.04
CA ALA A 496 -29.57 -0.95 10.93
C ALA A 496 -29.34 -1.70 12.24
N LYS A 497 -30.27 -2.61 12.59
CA LYS A 497 -30.03 -3.62 13.62
C LYS A 497 -28.95 -4.58 13.11
N GLY A 498 -27.96 -4.88 13.97
CA GLY A 498 -26.86 -5.76 13.65
C GLY A 498 -26.10 -6.18 14.90
N ILE A 499 -25.07 -6.99 14.71
CA ILE A 499 -24.25 -7.52 15.79
C ILE A 499 -23.06 -6.59 16.02
N SER A 500 -22.93 -6.08 17.24
CA SER A 500 -21.81 -5.26 17.69
C SER A 500 -21.07 -6.00 18.80
N LEU A 501 -19.80 -6.33 18.59
CA LEU A 501 -18.96 -7.09 19.52
C LEU A 501 -17.66 -6.33 19.79
N ALA A 502 -17.24 -6.29 21.05
CA ALA A 502 -15.96 -5.73 21.45
C ALA A 502 -15.14 -6.73 22.27
N GLY A 503 -13.82 -6.60 22.16
CA GLY A 503 -12.86 -7.24 23.06
C GLY A 503 -12.04 -8.35 22.43
N PHE A 504 -11.73 -9.38 23.21
CA PHE A 504 -10.78 -10.43 22.79
C PHE A 504 -11.36 -11.35 21.71
N LEU A 505 -12.64 -11.72 21.82
CA LEU A 505 -13.30 -12.51 20.79
C LEU A 505 -13.35 -11.75 19.45
N SER A 506 -13.68 -10.45 19.50
CA SER A 506 -13.61 -9.56 18.33
C SER A 506 -12.20 -9.47 17.75
N TRP A 507 -11.16 -9.47 18.58
CA TRP A 507 -9.76 -9.49 18.12
C TRP A 507 -9.41 -10.79 17.39
N PHE A 508 -9.89 -11.94 17.87
CA PHE A 508 -9.72 -13.21 17.18
C PHE A 508 -10.44 -13.23 15.82
N ILE A 509 -11.68 -12.70 15.77
CA ILE A 509 -12.44 -12.53 14.53
C ILE A 509 -11.70 -11.61 13.56
N TRP A 510 -11.20 -10.45 14.03
CA TRP A 510 -10.41 -9.51 13.26
C TRP A 510 -9.18 -10.19 12.64
N ARG A 511 -8.37 -10.91 13.44
CA ARG A 511 -7.19 -11.62 12.93
C ARG A 511 -7.56 -12.67 11.88
N SER A 512 -8.59 -13.46 12.15
CA SER A 512 -9.06 -14.52 11.24
C SER A 512 -9.57 -13.94 9.92
N ALA A 513 -10.34 -12.86 9.98
CA ALA A 513 -10.86 -12.19 8.79
C ALA A 513 -9.76 -11.56 7.94
N TYR A 514 -8.79 -10.87 8.54
CA TYR A 514 -7.70 -10.29 7.76
C TYR A 514 -6.73 -11.35 7.22
N LEU A 515 -6.43 -12.40 7.99
CA LEU A 515 -5.61 -13.52 7.51
C LEU A 515 -6.24 -14.20 6.29
N THR A 516 -7.55 -14.43 6.30
CA THR A 516 -8.25 -15.04 5.15
C THR A 516 -8.38 -14.10 3.94
N ARG A 517 -8.42 -12.78 4.17
CA ARG A 517 -8.59 -11.76 3.12
C ARG A 517 -7.28 -11.33 2.44
N VAL A 518 -6.12 -11.59 3.04
CA VAL A 518 -4.82 -11.41 2.36
C VAL A 518 -4.81 -12.23 1.06
N ILE A 519 -4.39 -11.60 -0.03
CA ILE A 519 -4.60 -12.09 -1.41
C ILE A 519 -3.82 -13.36 -1.72
N SER A 520 -2.59 -13.49 -1.22
CA SER A 520 -1.66 -14.57 -1.54
C SER A 520 -1.41 -15.48 -0.34
N TRP A 521 -1.31 -16.80 -0.57
CA TRP A 521 -0.98 -17.78 0.48
C TRP A 521 0.36 -17.48 1.17
N ARG A 522 1.33 -16.98 0.41
CA ARG A 522 2.63 -16.57 0.94
C ARG A 522 2.49 -15.44 1.96
N ASN A 523 1.73 -14.38 1.64
CA ASN A 523 1.55 -13.29 2.60
C ASN A 523 0.72 -13.73 3.80
N ARG A 524 -0.24 -14.66 3.63
CA ARG A 524 -0.93 -15.28 4.77
C ARG A 524 0.05 -15.98 5.71
N PHE A 525 0.96 -16.77 5.14
CA PHE A 525 2.01 -17.43 5.92
C PHE A 525 2.93 -16.40 6.62
N TYR A 526 3.40 -15.36 5.92
CA TYR A 526 4.22 -14.31 6.53
C TYR A 526 3.49 -13.57 7.65
N VAL A 527 2.21 -13.23 7.48
CA VAL A 527 1.41 -12.60 8.54
C VAL A 527 1.29 -13.52 9.76
N ALA A 528 1.00 -14.81 9.55
CA ALA A 528 0.88 -15.78 10.64
C ALA A 528 2.20 -15.97 11.39
N VAL A 529 3.32 -16.13 10.66
CA VAL A 529 4.66 -16.25 11.25
C VAL A 529 5.04 -14.99 12.00
N ASN A 530 4.86 -13.81 11.42
CA ASN A 530 5.21 -12.54 12.09
C ASN A 530 4.37 -12.29 13.34
N TRP A 531 3.09 -12.65 13.34
CA TRP A 531 2.29 -12.60 14.55
C TRP A 531 2.76 -13.57 15.63
N ALA A 532 3.21 -14.78 15.24
CA ALA A 532 3.75 -15.75 16.18
C ALA A 532 5.12 -15.31 16.73
N THR A 533 6.02 -14.84 15.87
CA THR A 533 7.35 -14.35 16.30
C THR A 533 7.22 -13.11 17.16
N THR A 534 6.35 -12.16 16.82
CA THR A 534 6.08 -10.97 17.65
C THR A 534 5.48 -11.34 19.00
N LEU A 535 4.65 -12.39 19.05
CA LEU A 535 4.09 -12.88 20.30
C LEU A 535 5.17 -13.46 21.21
N VAL A 536 6.09 -14.25 20.66
CA VAL A 536 7.12 -14.99 21.41
C VAL A 536 8.36 -14.15 21.73
N PHE A 537 8.86 -13.37 20.77
CA PHE A 537 10.16 -12.67 20.85
C PHE A 537 10.03 -11.14 20.96
N GLY A 538 8.80 -10.61 20.88
CA GLY A 538 8.57 -9.17 20.79
C GLY A 538 8.82 -8.63 19.37
N ARG A 539 8.76 -7.32 19.22
CA ARG A 539 8.89 -6.66 17.90
C ARG A 539 10.35 -6.49 17.52
N ASP A 540 10.63 -6.53 16.21
CA ASP A 540 11.93 -6.12 15.70
C ASP A 540 12.02 -4.59 15.74
N ASN A 541 12.99 -4.05 16.47
CA ASN A 541 13.18 -2.61 16.62
C ASN A 541 14.46 -2.12 15.92
N SER A 542 15.01 -2.93 15.00
CA SER A 542 16.15 -2.55 14.19
C SER A 542 15.77 -1.38 13.28
N ARG A 543 16.55 -0.30 13.36
CA ARG A 543 16.45 0.82 12.43
C ARG A 543 17.27 0.49 11.19
N ILE A 544 16.62 0.41 10.03
CA ILE A 544 17.26 0.16 8.73
C ILE A 544 17.15 1.44 7.88
N GLY A 545 18.29 1.90 7.37
CA GLY A 545 18.42 3.18 6.64
C GLY A 545 18.57 4.37 7.56
#